data_AF-A0A415LRD8-F1
#
_entry.id   AF-A0A415LRD8-F1
#
_cell.length_a   1.000
_cell.length_b   1.000
_cell.length_c   1.000
_cell.angle_alpha   90.00
_cell.angle_beta   90.00
_cell.angle_gamma   90.00
#
_symmetry.space_group_name_H-M   'P 1'
#
loop_
_entity.id
_entity.type
_entity.pdbx_description
1 polymer ?
#
loop_
_entity_poly.entity_id
_entity_poly.type
_entity_poly.pdbx_seq_one_letter_code
_entity_poly.pdbx_strand_id
1 'polypeptide(L)' 'MERDLELRVSELEKMLFLSKNVLSFDEASKFLNLSKSYLYKLTSGNLIP' A
#
# COMPACT_ATOMS: atom_id res chain seq x y z
N MET A 1 10.14 26.91 -2.67
CA MET A 1 10.99 26.04 -3.51
C MET A 1 11.10 24.64 -2.91
N GLU A 2 11.39 24.48 -1.61
CA GLU A 2 11.37 23.14 -0.94
C GLU A 2 10.05 22.37 -1.03
N ARG A 3 8.91 23.03 -0.79
CA ARG A 3 7.59 22.38 -0.85
C ARG A 3 7.25 21.79 -2.23
N ASP A 4 7.84 22.31 -3.30
CA ASP A 4 7.64 21.79 -4.67
C ASP A 4 8.29 20.42 -4.83
N LEU A 5 9.49 20.24 -4.27
CA LEU A 5 10.24 19.00 -4.39
C LEU A 5 9.59 17.88 -3.57
N GLU A 6 9.19 18.16 -2.33
CA GLU A 6 8.51 17.18 -1.47
C GLU A 6 7.19 16.69 -2.07
N LEU A 7 6.41 17.60 -2.66
CA LEU A 7 5.18 17.25 -3.36
C LEU A 7 5.45 16.34 -4.55
N ARG A 8 6.43 16.68 -5.39
CA ARG A 8 6.81 15.88 -6.56
C ARG A 8 7.35 14.51 -6.17
N VAL A 9 8.13 14.42 -5.09
CA VAL A 9 8.58 13.13 -4.54
C VAL A 9 7.39 12.31 -4.06
N SER A 10 6.45 12.91 -3.32
CA SER A 10 5.25 12.21 -2.85
C SER A 10 4.37 11.71 -4.01
N GLU A 11 4.26 12.45 -5.10
CA GLU A 11 3.55 12.03 -6.30
C GLU A 11 4.24 10.83 -6.98
N LEU A 12 5.57 10.86 -7.09
CA LEU A 12 6.34 9.73 -7.63
C LEU A 12 6.22 8.48 -6.76
N GLU A 13 6.24 8.61 -5.43
CA GLU A 13 6.05 7.49 -4.50
C GLU A 13 4.65 6.87 -4.65
N LYS A 14 3.61 7.69 -4.83
CA LYS A 14 2.24 7.21 -5.11
C LYS A 14 2.15 6.49 -6.45
N MET A 15 2.75 7.05 -7.51
CA MET A 15 2.78 6.41 -8.82
C MET A 15 3.50 5.06 -8.78
N LEU A 16 4.66 4.99 -8.10
CA LEU A 16 5.41 3.75 -7.92
C LEU A 16 4.58 2.70 -7.18
N PHE A 17 3.91 3.10 -6.10
CA PHE A 17 3.02 2.22 -5.34
C PHE A 17 1.89 1.64 -6.21
N LEU A 18 1.24 2.46 -7.04
CA LEU A 18 0.17 2.02 -7.95
C LEU A 18 0.68 1.14 -9.10
N SER A 19 1.96 1.26 -9.47
CA SER A 19 2.57 0.47 -10.55
C SER A 19 3.08 -0.91 -10.12
N LYS A 20 3.09 -1.21 -8.81
CA LYS A 20 3.59 -2.50 -8.31
C LYS A 20 2.65 -3.64 -8.70
N ASN A 21 3.23 -4.69 -9.29
CA ASN A 21 2.51 -5.93 -9.58
C ASN A 21 2.19 -6.75 -8.32
N VAL A 22 3.05 -6.66 -7.30
CA VAL A 22 2.91 -7.38 -6.03
C VAL A 22 3.15 -6.39 -4.89
N LEU A 23 2.16 -6.26 -4.02
CA LEU A 23 2.24 -5.45 -2.81
C LEU A 23 2.79 -6.28 -1.66
N SER A 24 3.61 -5.68 -0.80
CA SER A 24 3.91 -6.27 0.51
C SER A 24 2.65 -6.31 1.38
N PHE A 25 2.70 -7.06 2.48
CA PHE A 25 1.55 -7.17 3.39
C PHE A 25 1.13 -5.81 3.98
N ASP A 26 2.10 -4.97 4.34
CA ASP A 26 1.86 -3.61 4.84
C ASP A 26 1.22 -2.70 3.79
N GLU A 27 1.66 -2.82 2.54
CA GLU A 27 1.14 -2.08 1.40
C GLU A 27 -0.29 -2.53 1.07
N ALA A 28 -0.55 -3.83 1.07
CA ALA A 28 -1.88 -4.39 0.86
C ALA A 28 -2.86 -3.94 1.96
N SER A 29 -2.42 -3.92 3.23
CA SER A 29 -3.21 -3.41 4.35
C SER A 29 -3.62 -1.94 4.13
N LYS A 30 -2.68 -1.10 3.68
CA LYS A 30 -2.98 0.30 3.33
C LYS A 30 -3.86 0.43 2.10
N PHE A 31 -3.58 -0.35 1.05
CA PHE A 31 -4.31 -0.31 -0.23
C PHE A 31 -5.78 -0.71 -0.07
N LEU A 32 -6.03 -1.80 0.66
CA LEU A 32 -7.37 -2.33 0.93
C LEU A 32 -8.07 -1.58 2.09
N ASN A 33 -7.38 -0.65 2.74
CA ASN A 33 -7.84 0.06 3.93
C ASN A 33 -8.30 -0.89 5.05
N LEU A 34 -7.53 -1.96 5.28
CA LEU A 34 -7.76 -2.95 6.33
C LEU A 34 -6.67 -2.88 7.38
N SER A 35 -6.98 -3.14 8.65
CA SER A 35 -5.93 -3.33 9.65
C SER A 35 -5.09 -4.56 9.32
N LYS A 36 -3.81 -4.55 9.69
CA LYS A 36 -2.90 -5.69 9.50
C LYS A 36 -3.45 -6.98 10.11
N SER A 37 -4.00 -6.91 11.32
CA SER A 37 -4.58 -8.08 12.00
C SER A 37 -5.80 -8.61 11.27
N TYR A 38 -6.64 -7.74 10.72
CA TYR A 38 -7.80 -8.15 9.96
C TYR A 38 -7.41 -8.74 8.60
N LEU A 39 -6.48 -8.12 7.89
CA LEU A 39 -5.93 -8.67 6.64
C LEU A 39 -5.31 -10.05 6.87
N TYR A 40 -4.56 -10.21 7.96
CA TYR A 40 -3.96 -11.50 8.33
C TYR A 40 -5.02 -12.56 8.61
N LYS A 41 -6.10 -12.20 9.32
CA LYS A 41 -7.23 -13.11 9.57
C LYS A 41 -7.88 -13.58 8.27
N LEU A 42 -8.01 -12.70 7.27
CA LEU A 42 -8.58 -13.07 5.97
C LEU A 42 -7.67 -14.00 5.18
N THR A 43 -6.36 -13.71 5.12
CA THR A 43 -5.39 -14.55 4.39
C THR A 43 -5.18 -15.89 5.08
N SER A 44 -4.98 -15.93 6.39
CA SER A 44 -4.82 -17.17 7.16
C SER A 44 -6.08 -18.04 7.18
N GLY A 45 -7.26 -17.44 7.02
CA GLY A 45 -8.53 -18.15 6.88
C GLY A 45 -8.82 -18.64 5.45
N ASN A 46 -7.89 -18.46 4.50
CA ASN A 46 -8.08 -18.73 3.07
C ASN A 46 -9.32 -18.05 2.47
N LEU A 47 -9.76 -16.92 3.04
CA LEU A 47 -10.90 -16.16 2.54
C LEU A 47 -10.50 -15.25 1.37
N ILE A 48 -9.23 -14.83 1.36
CA ILE A 48 -8.58 -14.15 0.25
C ILE A 48 -7.20 -14.79 0.04
N PRO A 49 -6.75 -14.89 -1.22
CA PRO A 49 -5.43 -15.45 -1.55
C PRO A 49 -4.28 -14.60 -1.02
#